data_AF-A0A7R7YSD4-F1
#
_entry.id   AF-A0A7R7YSD4-F1
#
_cell.length_a   1.000
_cell.length_b   1.000
_cell.length_c   1.000
_cell.angle_alpha   90.00
_cell.angle_beta   90.00
_cell.angle_gamma   90.00
#
_symmetry.space_group_name_H-M   'P 1'
#
loop_
_entity.id
_entity.type
_entity.pdbx_description
1 polymer ?
#
loop_
_entity_poly.entity_id
_entity_poly.type
_entity_poly.pdbx_seq_one_letter_code
_entity_poly.pdbx_strand_id
1 'polypeptide(L)'
;MRAYAQGMRDRDTIDAELRRLVALRRSMREHGGELSSRQLDELLDERLGHRVATSETTATCDETGRIMPRRSKRALRRAVPLMLLPLSLVTAATALVVMFAAHHQHPAAQPTQPPVAPPPGAQPHPIAPKPAVPQLDIVDKAFIDALSHEGVPVPSREYVISHGHAVCDFLARQPSLAEAVAFVQRTSVWDADQSTNVAAGAIVAYCPQYQPASPDQAQQAFQDALTDLQRIQGDLQGIRDDLQAIPGRR
;
A
#
# COMPACT_ATOMS: atom_id res chain seq x y z
N MET A 1 -8.73 21.96 47.09
CA MET A 1 -8.34 23.19 46.34
C MET A 1 -6.97 23.11 45.65
N ARG A 2 -5.89 22.57 46.26
CA ARG A 2 -4.56 22.47 45.59
C ARG A 2 -4.52 21.66 44.28
N ALA A 3 -5.25 20.54 44.19
CA ALA A 3 -5.28 19.71 42.98
C ALA A 3 -5.89 20.42 41.76
N TYR A 4 -6.93 21.23 41.97
CA TYR A 4 -7.56 22.03 40.92
C TYR A 4 -6.63 23.11 40.38
N ALA A 5 -5.85 23.75 41.26
CA ALA A 5 -4.84 24.75 40.89
C ALA A 5 -3.60 24.16 40.18
N GLN A 6 -3.35 22.85 40.34
CA GLN A 6 -2.30 22.14 39.61
C GLN A 6 -2.80 21.77 38.19
N GLY A 7 -4.04 21.26 38.08
CA GLY A 7 -4.66 20.95 36.79
C GLY A 7 -4.88 22.16 35.89
N MET A 8 -5.24 23.33 36.45
CA MET A 8 -5.35 24.57 35.66
C MET A 8 -3.99 25.02 35.11
N ARG A 9 -2.93 24.96 35.92
CA ARG A 9 -1.57 25.32 35.48
C ARG A 9 -1.04 24.40 34.38
N ASP A 10 -1.36 23.12 34.44
CA ASP A 10 -0.99 22.16 33.39
C ASP A 10 -1.71 22.45 32.07
N ARG A 11 -3.01 22.74 32.13
CA ARG A 11 -3.80 23.13 30.95
C ARG A 11 -3.27 24.40 30.28
N ASP A 12 -2.93 25.41 31.07
CA ASP A 12 -2.38 26.67 30.55
C ASP A 12 -1.00 26.49 29.92
N THR A 13 -0.20 25.54 30.44
CA THR A 13 1.12 25.18 29.89
C THR A 13 0.98 24.48 28.53
N ILE A 14 0.04 23.53 28.43
CA ILE A 14 -0.26 22.84 27.17
C ILE A 14 -0.75 23.84 26.12
N ASP A 15 -1.62 24.77 26.50
CA ASP A 15 -2.16 25.77 25.57
C ASP A 15 -1.10 26.77 25.08
N ALA A 16 -0.10 27.08 25.93
CA ALA A 16 1.05 27.90 25.55
C ALA A 16 1.96 27.19 24.52
N GLU A 17 2.24 25.89 24.71
CA GLU A 17 3.04 25.11 23.77
C GLU A 17 2.31 24.88 22.43
N LEU A 18 0.99 24.67 22.45
CA LEU A 18 0.19 24.58 21.23
C LEU A 18 0.24 25.89 20.43
N ARG A 19 0.11 27.04 21.08
CA ARG A 19 0.25 28.36 20.42
C ARG A 19 1.65 28.54 19.81
N ARG A 20 2.69 28.11 20.52
CA ARG A 20 4.08 28.15 20.03
C ARG A 20 4.28 27.29 18.79
N LEU A 21 3.74 26.06 18.77
CA LEU A 21 3.82 25.15 17.63
C LEU A 21 3.06 25.68 16.41
N VAL A 22 1.90 26.31 16.62
CA VAL A 22 1.14 26.96 15.55
C VAL A 22 1.93 28.14 14.96
N ALA A 23 2.55 28.97 15.80
CA ALA A 23 3.40 30.08 15.35
C ALA A 23 4.63 29.57 14.56
N LEU A 24 5.28 28.50 15.04
CA LEU A 24 6.42 27.88 14.36
C LEU A 24 6.02 27.32 12.98
N ARG A 25 4.89 26.62 12.89
CA ARG A 25 4.38 26.12 11.59
C ARG A 25 4.05 27.26 10.63
N ARG A 26 3.53 28.38 11.13
CA ARG A 26 3.26 29.56 10.32
C ARG A 26 4.55 30.16 9.78
N SER A 27 5.57 30.34 10.63
CA SER A 27 6.86 30.87 10.20
C SER A 27 7.55 29.94 9.20
N MET A 28 7.48 28.62 9.38
CA MET A 28 8.01 27.65 8.41
C MET A 28 7.28 27.69 7.07
N ARG A 29 6.00 28.03 7.03
CA ARG A 29 5.27 28.22 5.75
C ARG A 29 5.63 29.53 5.08
N GLU A 30 5.90 30.58 5.86
CA GLU A 30 6.36 31.88 5.37
C GLU A 30 7.80 31.81 4.83
N HIS A 31 8.69 31.05 5.48
CA HIS A 31 10.09 30.85 5.05
C HIS A 31 10.26 29.67 4.08
N GLY A 32 9.32 28.72 4.07
CA GLY A 32 9.37 27.50 3.24
C GLY A 32 9.10 27.73 1.75
N GLY A 33 8.81 28.96 1.34
CA GLY A 33 8.73 29.39 -0.06
C GLY A 33 10.02 30.01 -0.60
N GLU A 34 11.06 30.17 0.23
CA GLU A 34 12.26 30.95 -0.12
C GLU A 34 13.44 30.10 -0.64
N LEU A 35 13.25 28.79 -0.86
CA LEU A 35 14.13 28.09 -1.79
C LEU A 35 13.70 28.51 -3.19
N SER A 36 14.34 29.55 -3.71
CA SER A 36 14.09 30.00 -5.08
C SER A 36 14.19 28.79 -6.01
N SER A 37 13.25 28.63 -6.93
CA SER A 37 13.23 27.50 -7.87
C SER A 37 14.58 27.31 -8.58
N ARG A 38 15.36 28.40 -8.73
CA ARG A 38 16.73 28.38 -9.24
C ARG A 38 17.71 27.62 -8.35
N GLN A 39 17.64 27.79 -7.03
CA GLN A 39 18.53 27.11 -6.09
C GLN A 39 18.17 25.62 -5.98
N LEU A 40 16.89 25.26 -6.17
CA LEU A 40 16.48 23.86 -6.26
C LEU A 40 16.94 23.21 -7.57
N ASP A 41 16.83 23.92 -8.70
CA ASP A 41 17.34 23.49 -10.00
C ASP A 41 18.87 23.35 -10.00
N GLU A 42 19.59 24.26 -9.34
CA GLU A 42 21.06 24.21 -9.23
C GLU A 42 21.53 23.00 -8.40
N LEU A 43 20.84 22.68 -7.31
CA LEU A 43 21.10 21.48 -6.50
C LEU A 43 20.74 20.18 -7.24
N LEU A 44 19.74 20.21 -8.13
CA LEU A 44 19.38 19.07 -8.98
C LEU A 44 20.42 18.86 -10.08
N ASP A 45 20.91 19.93 -10.71
CA ASP A 45 21.91 19.88 -11.76
C ASP A 45 23.27 19.40 -11.22
N GLU A 46 23.67 19.84 -10.02
CA GLU A 46 24.89 19.36 -9.36
C GLU A 46 24.83 17.85 -9.03
N ARG A 47 23.65 17.35 -8.62
CA ARG A 47 23.43 15.93 -8.30
C ARG A 47 23.31 15.05 -9.55
N LEU A 48 22.80 15.60 -10.66
CA LEU A 48 22.71 14.91 -11.95
C LEU A 48 24.05 14.91 -12.69
N GLY A 49 24.84 15.99 -12.59
CA GLY A 49 26.18 16.09 -13.16
C GLY A 49 27.17 15.11 -12.54
N HIS A 50 27.03 14.78 -11.24
CA HIS A 50 27.87 13.79 -10.56
C HIS A 50 27.48 12.32 -10.83
N ARG A 51 26.34 12.05 -11.50
CA ARG A 51 25.87 10.66 -11.72
C ARG A 51 26.32 10.02 -13.03
N VAL A 52 27.15 10.71 -13.83
CA VAL A 52 27.75 10.17 -15.06
C VAL A 52 29.27 10.33 -15.01
N ALA A 53 29.93 9.66 -14.06
CA ALA A 53 31.37 9.38 -14.13
C ALA A 53 31.81 8.29 -13.15
N THR A 54 31.20 7.10 -13.21
CA THR A 54 31.88 5.87 -12.77
C THR A 54 31.57 4.76 -13.75
N SER A 55 32.21 4.83 -14.92
CA SER A 55 32.58 3.64 -15.67
C SER A 55 33.78 4.00 -16.53
N GLU A 56 34.95 4.06 -15.89
CA GLU A 56 36.22 4.00 -16.60
C GLU A 56 36.38 2.58 -17.17
N THR A 57 36.12 2.43 -18.47
CA THR A 57 36.81 1.44 -19.30
C THR A 57 37.16 2.10 -20.62
N THR A 58 38.36 2.67 -20.65
CA THR A 58 39.29 2.75 -21.79
C THR A 58 38.72 2.54 -23.20
N ALA A 59 38.67 3.60 -24.01
CA ALA A 59 39.14 3.57 -25.40
C ALA A 59 39.31 5.01 -25.94
N THR A 60 40.52 5.26 -26.41
CA THR A 60 41.12 6.50 -26.92
C THR A 60 40.55 6.94 -28.29
N CYS A 61 40.39 8.27 -28.46
CA CYS A 61 40.39 9.17 -29.65
C CYS A 61 39.79 8.68 -31.01
N ASP A 62 39.08 9.46 -31.84
CA ASP A 62 39.34 10.84 -32.27
C ASP A 62 38.19 11.37 -33.18
N GLU A 63 38.14 12.70 -33.35
CA GLU A 63 37.77 13.45 -34.58
C GLU A 63 36.32 13.41 -35.16
N THR A 64 35.60 14.51 -34.89
CA THR A 64 34.84 15.37 -35.83
C THR A 64 33.93 14.75 -36.92
N GLY A 65 32.60 14.99 -36.85
CA GLY A 65 31.77 14.86 -38.06
C GLY A 65 30.24 14.86 -37.94
N ARG A 66 29.64 16.05 -38.09
CA ARG A 66 28.34 16.34 -38.73
C ARG A 66 27.06 15.68 -38.20
N ILE A 67 26.20 16.54 -37.67
CA ILE A 67 24.75 16.37 -37.47
C ILE A 67 24.05 16.14 -38.83
N MET A 68 23.30 15.03 -38.96
CA MET A 68 22.23 14.89 -39.96
C MET A 68 20.97 14.27 -39.30
N PRO A 69 19.77 14.82 -39.58
CA PRO A 69 18.51 14.24 -39.10
C PRO A 69 18.02 13.15 -40.06
N ARG A 70 17.89 11.91 -39.57
CA ARG A 70 17.38 10.78 -40.36
C ARG A 70 15.85 10.69 -40.28
N ARG A 71 15.22 11.18 -41.34
CA ARG A 71 13.79 11.04 -41.68
C ARG A 71 13.52 9.59 -42.10
N SER A 72 12.63 8.87 -41.41
CA SER A 72 12.03 7.63 -41.94
C SER A 72 10.50 7.75 -41.98
N LYS A 73 9.95 7.31 -43.11
CA LYS A 73 8.57 7.47 -43.54
C LYS A 73 7.77 6.22 -43.14
N ARG A 74 6.53 6.45 -42.73
CA ARG A 74 5.28 5.67 -42.93
C ARG A 74 5.42 4.17 -43.21
N ALA A 75 4.81 3.36 -42.36
CA ALA A 75 4.15 2.12 -42.77
C ALA A 75 2.74 2.07 -42.16
N LEU A 76 1.75 2.33 -43.01
CA LEU A 76 0.34 1.99 -42.80
C LEU A 76 0.14 0.56 -43.33
N ARG A 77 -0.59 -0.30 -42.60
CA ARG A 77 -1.27 -1.57 -42.99
C ARG A 77 -1.38 -2.42 -41.71
N ARG A 78 -2.49 -3.04 -41.30
CA ARG A 78 -3.76 -3.44 -41.92
C ARG A 78 -4.76 -3.79 -40.80
N ALA A 79 -6.03 -3.87 -41.18
CA ALA A 79 -7.20 -4.15 -40.37
C ALA A 79 -7.28 -5.58 -39.76
N VAL A 80 -7.96 -5.62 -38.62
CA VAL A 80 -8.81 -6.63 -37.93
C VAL A 80 -9.14 -7.93 -38.68
N PRO A 81 -9.29 -9.06 -37.96
CA PRO A 81 -10.60 -9.72 -37.91
C PRO A 81 -11.10 -10.01 -36.48
N LEU A 82 -12.39 -9.79 -36.30
CA LEU A 82 -13.21 -10.26 -35.19
C LEU A 82 -13.52 -11.76 -35.37
N MET A 83 -13.90 -12.41 -34.26
CA MET A 83 -14.51 -13.74 -34.11
C MET A 83 -13.57 -14.96 -34.11
N LEU A 84 -13.41 -15.58 -32.93
CA LEU A 84 -13.56 -17.03 -32.66
C LEU A 84 -13.16 -17.35 -31.20
N LEU A 85 -14.06 -17.11 -30.24
CA LEU A 85 -14.26 -18.06 -29.13
C LEU A 85 -15.18 -19.16 -29.70
N PRO A 86 -15.04 -20.46 -29.36
CA PRO A 86 -15.01 -20.94 -27.96
C PRO A 86 -14.17 -22.23 -27.75
N LEU A 87 -14.25 -22.79 -26.52
CA LEU A 87 -13.97 -24.19 -26.19
C LEU A 87 -12.60 -24.58 -25.56
N SER A 88 -12.18 -23.91 -24.49
CA SER A 88 -11.17 -24.46 -23.55
C SER A 88 -11.58 -24.41 -22.07
N LEU A 89 -12.84 -24.11 -21.78
CA LEU A 89 -13.37 -23.94 -20.41
C LEU A 89 -13.92 -25.23 -19.76
N VAL A 90 -13.69 -26.42 -20.35
CA VAL A 90 -14.24 -27.69 -19.83
C VAL A 90 -13.19 -28.59 -19.17
N THR A 91 -11.89 -28.36 -19.37
CA THR A 91 -10.84 -29.24 -18.80
C THR A 91 -10.21 -28.74 -17.50
N ALA A 92 -10.42 -27.49 -17.10
CA ALA A 92 -9.88 -26.96 -15.83
C ALA A 92 -10.74 -27.30 -14.59
N ALA A 93 -12.00 -27.71 -14.77
CA ALA A 93 -12.93 -27.93 -13.67
C ALA A 93 -12.76 -29.29 -12.95
N THR A 94 -12.26 -30.33 -13.62
CA THR A 94 -12.15 -31.67 -13.03
C THR A 94 -10.89 -31.85 -12.16
N ALA A 95 -9.83 -31.08 -12.41
CA ALA A 95 -8.60 -31.15 -11.61
C ALA A 95 -8.77 -30.56 -10.20
N LEU A 96 -9.60 -29.52 -10.06
CA LEU A 96 -9.84 -28.87 -8.77
C LEU A 96 -10.67 -29.74 -7.80
N VAL A 97 -11.61 -30.53 -8.30
CA VAL A 97 -12.44 -31.42 -7.45
C VAL A 97 -11.63 -32.55 -6.83
N VAL A 98 -10.62 -33.09 -7.54
CA VAL A 98 -9.76 -34.17 -7.01
C VAL A 98 -8.77 -33.65 -5.96
N MET A 99 -8.22 -32.45 -6.15
CA MET A 99 -7.33 -31.82 -5.16
C MET A 99 -8.07 -31.40 -3.88
N PHE A 100 -9.32 -30.94 -3.99
CA PHE A 100 -10.10 -30.51 -2.83
C PHE A 100 -10.62 -31.69 -1.99
N ALA A 101 -10.98 -32.82 -2.61
CA ALA A 101 -11.44 -34.01 -1.87
C ALA A 101 -10.32 -34.71 -1.07
N ALA A 102 -9.06 -34.61 -1.51
CA ALA A 102 -7.92 -35.17 -0.78
C ALA A 102 -7.53 -34.33 0.45
N HIS A 103 -7.73 -33.01 0.41
CA HIS A 103 -7.39 -32.11 1.52
C HIS A 103 -8.44 -32.08 2.65
N HIS A 104 -9.68 -32.53 2.40
CA HIS A 104 -10.73 -32.59 3.42
C HIS A 104 -10.70 -33.84 4.32
N GLN A 105 -9.76 -34.77 4.08
CA GLN A 105 -9.48 -35.84 5.03
C GLN A 105 -8.73 -35.23 6.22
N HIS A 106 -9.47 -34.93 7.29
CA HIS A 106 -8.90 -34.70 8.62
C HIS A 106 -7.86 -35.79 8.93
N PRO A 107 -6.71 -35.46 9.54
CA PRO A 107 -5.80 -36.45 10.11
C PRO A 107 -6.50 -37.11 11.31
N ALA A 108 -7.18 -38.22 11.09
CA ALA A 108 -7.69 -39.09 12.12
C ALA A 108 -6.69 -40.23 12.37
N ALA A 109 -6.25 -40.31 13.63
CA ALA A 109 -5.70 -41.49 14.30
C ALA A 109 -4.43 -42.14 13.70
N GLN A 110 -3.29 -41.87 14.34
CA GLN A 110 -2.12 -42.76 14.29
C GLN A 110 -2.49 -44.18 14.80
N PRO A 111 -1.99 -45.26 14.17
CA PRO A 111 -2.19 -46.61 14.65
C PRO A 111 -1.50 -46.83 16.01
N THR A 112 -2.27 -47.29 16.99
CA THR A 112 -1.77 -47.85 18.25
C THR A 112 -0.80 -49.00 17.98
N GLN A 113 0.49 -48.79 18.22
CA GLN A 113 1.45 -49.88 18.36
C GLN A 113 1.34 -50.49 19.77
N PRO A 114 1.40 -51.83 19.93
CA PRO A 114 1.41 -52.46 21.24
C PRO A 114 2.67 -52.06 22.04
N PRO A 115 2.59 -52.01 23.38
CA PRO A 115 3.69 -51.52 24.21
C PRO A 115 4.84 -52.53 24.20
N VAL A 116 5.95 -52.17 23.55
CA VAL A 116 7.24 -52.84 23.75
C VAL A 116 7.93 -52.15 24.91
N ALA A 117 8.11 -52.88 26.01
CA ALA A 117 8.84 -52.40 27.18
C ALA A 117 10.30 -52.09 26.82
N PRO A 118 10.87 -50.94 27.25
CA PRO A 118 12.29 -50.66 27.04
C PRO A 118 13.16 -51.42 28.06
N PRO A 119 14.42 -51.76 27.71
CA PRO A 119 15.37 -52.28 28.69
C PRO A 119 15.66 -51.21 29.76
N PRO A 120 15.82 -51.58 31.05
CA PRO A 120 16.11 -50.62 32.11
C PRO A 120 17.53 -50.07 31.93
N GLY A 121 17.69 -48.76 31.68
CA GLY A 121 19.03 -48.16 31.82
C GLY A 121 19.35 -46.83 31.14
N ALA A 122 18.49 -46.22 30.32
CA ALA A 122 18.84 -44.95 29.68
C ALA A 122 17.85 -43.84 30.05
N GLN A 123 18.27 -42.95 30.95
CA GLN A 123 17.52 -41.72 31.23
C GLN A 123 17.49 -40.84 29.97
N PRO A 124 16.31 -40.36 29.52
CA PRO A 124 16.23 -39.39 28.45
C PRO A 124 16.77 -38.05 28.96
N HIS A 125 17.80 -37.51 28.31
CA HIS A 125 18.20 -36.12 28.53
C HIS A 125 17.03 -35.20 28.14
N PRO A 126 16.68 -34.19 28.96
CA PRO A 126 15.64 -33.23 28.60
C PRO A 126 16.04 -32.48 27.33
N ILE A 127 15.32 -32.70 26.22
CA ILE A 127 15.42 -31.85 25.06
C ILE A 127 14.82 -30.50 25.47
N ALA A 128 15.65 -29.47 25.54
CA ALA A 128 15.22 -28.11 25.84
C ALA A 128 14.10 -27.71 24.86
N PRO A 129 12.96 -27.16 25.33
CA PRO A 129 11.90 -26.68 24.46
C PRO A 129 12.47 -25.62 23.51
N LYS A 130 12.26 -25.78 22.20
CA LYS A 130 12.50 -24.69 21.26
C LYS A 130 11.67 -23.48 21.71
N PRO A 131 12.23 -22.26 21.74
CA PRO A 131 11.46 -21.07 22.06
C PRO A 131 10.24 -21.00 21.14
N ALA A 132 9.05 -20.85 21.72
CA ALA A 132 7.85 -20.57 20.94
C ALA A 132 8.06 -19.24 20.22
N VAL A 133 8.00 -19.25 18.89
CA VAL A 133 8.02 -18.01 18.11
C VAL A 133 6.78 -17.20 18.52
N PRO A 134 6.94 -15.92 18.92
CA PRO A 134 5.79 -15.06 19.22
C PRO A 134 4.83 -15.07 18.03
N GLN A 135 3.53 -15.30 18.27
CA GLN A 135 2.52 -15.33 17.20
C GLN A 135 2.52 -14.05 16.35
N LEU A 136 2.91 -12.92 16.96
CA LEU A 136 3.06 -11.63 16.29
C LEU A 136 4.13 -11.68 15.18
N ASP A 137 5.26 -12.37 15.41
CA ASP A 137 6.31 -12.51 14.39
C ASP A 137 5.84 -13.36 13.19
N ILE A 138 4.89 -14.28 13.39
CA ILE A 138 4.30 -15.09 12.30
C ILE A 138 3.37 -14.22 11.45
N VAL A 139 2.52 -13.41 12.09
CA VAL A 139 1.63 -12.47 11.38
C VAL A 139 2.44 -11.44 10.61
N ASP A 140 3.45 -10.85 11.24
CA ASP A 140 4.34 -9.87 10.61
C ASP A 140 5.05 -10.45 9.39
N LYS A 141 5.59 -11.67 9.53
CA LYS A 141 6.23 -12.36 8.41
C LYS A 141 5.23 -12.63 7.29
N ALA A 142 4.06 -13.16 7.60
CA ALA A 142 3.04 -13.45 6.60
C ALA A 142 2.57 -12.19 5.87
N PHE A 143 2.42 -11.07 6.59
CA PHE A 143 2.09 -9.77 6.01
C PHE A 143 3.18 -9.29 5.05
N ILE A 144 4.44 -9.33 5.47
CA ILE A 144 5.58 -8.91 4.63
C ILE A 144 5.75 -9.82 3.41
N ASP A 145 5.62 -11.14 3.59
CA ASP A 145 5.72 -12.13 2.52
C ASP A 145 4.61 -11.92 1.49
N ALA A 146 3.38 -11.66 1.93
CA ALA A 146 2.25 -11.36 1.05
C ALA A 146 2.47 -10.05 0.26
N LEU A 147 2.92 -8.98 0.92
CA LEU A 147 3.23 -7.72 0.25
C LEU A 147 4.35 -7.89 -0.78
N SER A 148 5.38 -8.67 -0.46
CA SER A 148 6.48 -8.98 -1.38
C SER A 148 6.00 -9.75 -2.60
N HIS A 149 5.04 -10.67 -2.42
CA HIS A 149 4.40 -11.41 -3.52
C HIS A 149 3.61 -10.49 -4.45
N GLU A 150 2.92 -9.48 -3.91
CA GLU A 150 2.17 -8.48 -4.68
C GLU A 150 3.07 -7.39 -5.30
N GLY A 151 4.39 -7.49 -5.17
CA GLY A 151 5.35 -6.54 -5.74
C GLY A 151 5.45 -5.22 -4.97
N VAL A 152 4.91 -5.15 -3.75
CA VAL A 152 5.03 -4.00 -2.86
C VAL A 152 6.48 -3.91 -2.37
N PRO A 153 7.20 -2.79 -2.56
CA PRO A 153 8.57 -2.67 -2.06
C PRO A 153 8.58 -2.69 -0.52
N VAL A 154 9.49 -3.44 0.08
CA VAL A 154 9.66 -3.58 1.54
C VAL A 154 11.02 -2.97 1.94
N PRO A 155 11.09 -1.67 2.29
CA PRO A 155 12.36 -1.02 2.64
C PRO A 155 13.00 -1.61 3.91
N SER A 156 12.16 -1.91 4.90
CA SER A 156 12.54 -2.63 6.10
C SER A 156 11.31 -3.28 6.74
N ARG A 157 11.54 -4.28 7.58
CA ARG A 157 10.47 -4.94 8.35
C ARG A 157 9.68 -3.93 9.18
N GLU A 158 10.38 -3.10 9.95
CA GLU A 158 9.78 -2.10 10.84
C GLU A 158 8.95 -1.08 10.07
N TYR A 159 9.40 -0.65 8.88
CA TYR A 159 8.69 0.31 8.06
C TYR A 159 7.31 -0.21 7.62
N VAL A 160 7.25 -1.48 7.24
CA VAL A 160 6.03 -2.12 6.76
C VAL A 160 5.07 -2.39 7.91
N ILE A 161 5.57 -2.93 9.02
CA ILE A 161 4.75 -3.19 10.22
C ILE A 161 4.20 -1.89 10.79
N SER A 162 5.02 -0.82 10.88
CA SER A 162 4.56 0.46 11.41
C SER A 162 3.44 1.07 10.57
N HIS A 163 3.53 0.95 9.23
CA HIS A 163 2.45 1.42 8.36
C HIS A 163 1.21 0.53 8.46
N GLY A 164 1.38 -0.79 8.61
CA GLY A 164 0.26 -1.70 8.85
C GLY A 164 -0.52 -1.33 10.10
N HIS A 165 0.16 -1.07 11.22
CA HIS A 165 -0.51 -0.58 12.43
C HIS A 165 -1.12 0.82 12.26
N ALA A 166 -0.45 1.72 11.55
CA ALA A 166 -0.97 3.07 11.29
C ALA A 166 -2.28 3.06 10.49
N VAL A 167 -2.47 2.08 9.58
CA VAL A 167 -3.76 1.86 8.89
C VAL A 167 -4.84 1.51 9.90
N CYS A 168 -4.59 0.58 10.81
CA CYS A 168 -5.54 0.18 11.83
C CYS A 168 -5.89 1.33 12.78
N ASP A 169 -4.89 2.14 13.17
CA ASP A 169 -5.10 3.36 13.96
C ASP A 169 -5.92 4.41 13.21
N PHE A 170 -5.71 4.53 11.89
CA PHE A 170 -6.52 5.41 11.05
C PHE A 170 -7.98 4.95 11.02
N LEU A 171 -8.22 3.67 10.76
CA LEU A 171 -9.56 3.09 10.67
C LEU A 171 -10.33 3.15 12.00
N ALA A 172 -9.62 3.08 13.13
CA ALA A 172 -10.21 3.29 14.45
C ALA A 172 -10.75 4.70 14.67
N ARG A 173 -10.21 5.70 13.97
CA ARG A 173 -10.70 7.09 14.01
C ARG A 173 -11.71 7.38 12.92
N GLN A 174 -11.50 6.84 11.72
CA GLN A 174 -12.34 7.06 10.56
C GLN A 174 -12.41 5.77 9.71
N PRO A 175 -13.54 5.05 9.74
CA PRO A 175 -13.68 3.77 9.06
C PRO A 175 -13.94 3.96 7.55
N SER A 176 -12.97 4.54 6.84
CA SER A 176 -12.98 4.72 5.39
C SER A 176 -11.72 4.10 4.80
N LEU A 177 -11.90 3.02 4.02
CA LEU A 177 -10.80 2.34 3.35
C LEU A 177 -10.11 3.26 2.33
N ALA A 178 -10.90 4.02 1.55
CA ALA A 178 -10.36 4.94 0.56
C ALA A 178 -9.46 6.01 1.20
N GLU A 179 -9.87 6.56 2.34
CA GLU A 179 -9.07 7.54 3.07
C GLU A 179 -7.85 6.90 3.76
N ALA A 180 -7.95 5.66 4.21
CA ALA A 180 -6.82 4.91 4.75
C ALA A 180 -5.76 4.63 3.68
N VAL A 181 -6.16 4.25 2.47
CA VAL A 181 -5.26 4.09 1.31
C VAL A 181 -4.59 5.42 0.96
N ALA A 182 -5.37 6.50 0.87
CA ALA A 182 -4.83 7.83 0.58
C ALA A 182 -3.89 8.32 1.70
N PHE A 183 -4.14 7.96 2.95
CA PHE A 183 -3.23 8.19 4.07
C PHE A 183 -1.90 7.47 3.85
N VAL A 184 -1.91 6.16 3.60
CA VAL A 184 -0.70 5.37 3.34
C VAL A 184 0.08 5.94 2.16
N GLN A 185 -0.59 6.28 1.06
CA GLN A 185 0.05 6.84 -0.12
C GLN A 185 0.78 8.16 0.17
N ARG A 186 0.20 9.03 1.02
CA ARG A 186 0.81 10.32 1.36
C ARG A 186 1.94 10.21 2.38
N THR A 187 1.97 9.15 3.18
CA THR A 187 2.96 8.99 4.28
C THR A 187 4.05 7.97 3.97
N SER A 188 3.98 7.29 2.84
CA SER A 188 4.90 6.21 2.49
C SER A 188 5.59 6.40 1.14
N VAL A 189 6.46 5.44 0.79
CA VAL A 189 7.10 5.34 -0.53
C VAL A 189 6.24 4.64 -1.57
N TRP A 190 5.07 4.13 -1.17
CA TRP A 190 4.19 3.33 -2.00
C TRP A 190 3.30 4.20 -2.88
N ASP A 191 3.11 3.78 -4.13
CA ASP A 191 2.12 4.38 -5.02
C ASP A 191 0.68 4.00 -4.62
N ALA A 192 -0.31 4.40 -5.41
CA ALA A 192 -1.72 4.16 -5.11
C ALA A 192 -2.09 2.67 -5.06
N ASP A 193 -1.56 1.86 -5.97
CA ASP A 193 -1.86 0.42 -6.04
C ASP A 193 -1.17 -0.31 -4.89
N GLN A 194 0.10 0.03 -4.64
CA GLN A 194 0.85 -0.56 -3.51
C GLN A 194 0.26 -0.15 -2.15
N SER A 195 -0.21 1.09 -2.01
CA SER A 195 -0.89 1.56 -0.80
C SER A 195 -2.21 0.82 -0.55
N THR A 196 -2.89 0.41 -1.63
CA THR A 196 -4.09 -0.43 -1.55
C THR A 196 -3.76 -1.81 -0.99
N ASN A 197 -2.70 -2.45 -1.52
CA ASN A 197 -2.24 -3.76 -1.05
C ASN A 197 -1.81 -3.72 0.42
N VAL A 198 -1.09 -2.67 0.83
CA VAL A 198 -0.68 -2.47 2.22
C VAL A 198 -1.89 -2.29 3.13
N ALA A 199 -2.84 -1.43 2.76
CA ALA A 199 -4.02 -1.17 3.58
C ALA A 199 -4.89 -2.43 3.72
N ALA A 200 -5.11 -3.16 2.62
CA ALA A 200 -5.85 -4.41 2.64
C ALA A 200 -5.14 -5.49 3.47
N GLY A 201 -3.83 -5.69 3.27
CA GLY A 201 -3.05 -6.64 4.05
C GLY A 201 -3.02 -6.29 5.54
N ALA A 202 -2.96 -5.00 5.89
CA ALA A 202 -2.99 -4.54 7.27
C ALA A 202 -4.32 -4.83 7.97
N ILE A 203 -5.44 -4.65 7.26
CA ILE A 203 -6.77 -4.99 7.76
C ILE A 203 -6.85 -6.48 8.05
N VAL A 204 -6.40 -7.33 7.13
CA VAL A 204 -6.42 -8.79 7.32
C VAL A 204 -5.49 -9.23 8.46
N ALA A 205 -4.29 -8.64 8.55
CA ALA A 205 -3.26 -9.06 9.49
C ALA A 205 -3.48 -8.53 10.93
N TYR A 206 -3.86 -7.26 11.07
CA TYR A 206 -3.81 -6.57 12.37
C TYR A 206 -5.15 -6.03 12.86
N CYS A 207 -6.11 -5.77 11.96
CA CYS A 207 -7.41 -5.23 12.34
C CYS A 207 -8.59 -5.83 11.56
N PRO A 208 -8.84 -7.14 11.69
CA PRO A 208 -9.87 -7.85 10.95
C PRO A 208 -11.29 -7.36 11.24
N GLN A 209 -11.51 -6.62 12.32
CA GLN A 209 -12.78 -5.96 12.62
C GLN A 209 -13.20 -4.90 11.59
N TYR A 210 -12.25 -4.38 10.80
CA TYR A 210 -12.53 -3.45 9.70
C TYR A 210 -12.59 -4.14 8.34
N GLN A 211 -12.49 -5.47 8.31
CA GLN A 211 -12.68 -6.21 7.07
C GLN A 211 -14.16 -6.11 6.65
N PRO A 212 -14.47 -5.82 5.38
CA PRO A 212 -15.85 -5.86 4.91
C PRO A 212 -16.46 -7.23 5.23
N ALA A 213 -17.60 -7.24 5.92
CA ALA A 213 -18.14 -8.45 6.53
C ALA A 213 -18.63 -9.47 5.49
N SER A 214 -18.79 -9.07 4.23
CA SER A 214 -19.06 -9.96 3.10
C SER A 214 -18.67 -9.33 1.74
N PRO A 215 -18.43 -10.16 0.71
CA PRO A 215 -18.29 -9.67 -0.67
C PRO A 215 -19.52 -8.89 -1.16
N ASP A 216 -20.72 -9.21 -0.65
CA ASP A 216 -21.95 -8.48 -0.99
C ASP A 216 -21.93 -7.04 -0.44
N GLN A 217 -21.38 -6.83 0.76
CA GLN A 217 -21.21 -5.47 1.31
C GLN A 217 -20.17 -4.67 0.53
N ALA A 218 -19.08 -5.31 0.09
CA ALA A 218 -18.08 -4.65 -0.75
C ALA A 218 -18.65 -4.28 -2.13
N GLN A 219 -19.42 -5.19 -2.74
CA GLN A 219 -20.15 -4.95 -3.99
C GLN A 219 -21.13 -3.78 -3.83
N GLN A 220 -21.88 -3.75 -2.72
CA GLN A 220 -22.86 -2.70 -2.47
C GLN A 220 -22.20 -1.34 -2.25
N ALA A 221 -21.12 -1.26 -1.46
CA ALA A 221 -20.36 -0.03 -1.29
C ALA A 221 -19.79 0.49 -2.63
N PHE A 222 -19.38 -0.41 -3.53
CA PHE A 222 -18.93 -0.04 -4.87
C PHE A 222 -20.09 0.51 -5.73
N GLN A 223 -21.26 -0.12 -5.68
CA GLN A 223 -22.45 0.35 -6.40
C GLN A 223 -22.97 1.70 -5.90
N ASP A 224 -22.92 1.92 -4.58
CA ASP A 224 -23.28 3.19 -3.95
C ASP A 224 -22.30 4.29 -4.40
N ALA A 225 -21.00 4.02 -4.40
CA ALA A 225 -19.98 4.97 -4.88
C ALA A 225 -20.16 5.32 -6.37
N LEU A 226 -20.50 4.34 -7.22
CA LEU A 226 -20.82 4.60 -8.63
C LEU A 226 -22.07 5.46 -8.79
N THR A 227 -23.08 5.21 -7.97
CA THR A 227 -24.34 5.97 -7.98
C THR A 227 -24.12 7.40 -7.52
N ASP A 228 -23.31 7.62 -6.49
CA ASP A 228 -22.91 8.95 -6.02
C ASP A 228 -22.13 9.72 -7.10
N LEU A 229 -21.22 9.06 -7.82
CA LEU A 229 -20.51 9.69 -8.94
C LEU A 229 -21.47 10.09 -10.08
N GLN A 230 -22.47 9.27 -10.38
CA GLN A 230 -23.52 9.62 -11.35
C GLN A 230 -24.36 10.81 -10.87
N ARG A 231 -24.68 10.85 -9.57
CA ARG A 231 -25.41 11.95 -8.95
C ARG A 231 -24.62 13.26 -9.03
N ILE A 232 -23.32 13.23 -8.70
CA ILE A 232 -22.43 14.40 -8.80
C ILE A 232 -22.31 14.88 -10.25
N GLN A 233 -22.23 13.96 -11.23
CA GLN A 233 -22.24 14.33 -12.65
C GLN A 233 -23.55 15.01 -13.06
N GLY A 234 -24.70 14.50 -12.59
CA GLY A 234 -26.00 15.12 -12.78
C GLY A 234 -26.09 16.52 -12.18
N ASP A 235 -25.65 16.68 -10.94
CA ASP A 235 -25.62 17.96 -10.23
C ASP A 235 -24.74 18.99 -10.96
N LEU A 236 -23.54 18.58 -11.40
CA LEU A 236 -22.64 19.45 -12.18
C LEU A 236 -23.24 19.87 -13.52
N GLN A 237 -23.99 18.97 -14.17
CA GLN A 237 -24.66 19.27 -15.42
C GLN A 237 -25.82 20.26 -15.21
N GLY A 238 -26.62 20.09 -14.15
CA GLY A 238 -27.66 21.04 -13.76
C GLY A 238 -27.10 22.44 -13.47
N ILE A 239 -26.01 22.52 -12.69
CA ILE A 239 -25.33 23.80 -12.42
C ILE A 239 -24.84 24.46 -13.70
N ARG A 240 -24.30 23.69 -14.65
CA ARG A 240 -23.85 24.22 -15.94
C ARG A 240 -25.01 24.79 -16.77
N ASP A 241 -26.15 24.14 -16.74
CA ASP A 241 -27.33 24.57 -17.50
C ASP A 241 -27.98 25.80 -16.83
N ASP A 242 -28.04 25.85 -15.51
CA ASP A 242 -28.46 27.02 -14.74
C ASP A 242 -27.57 28.24 -15.03
N LEU A 243 -26.25 28.05 -15.08
CA LEU A 243 -25.31 29.11 -15.43
C LEU A 243 -25.51 29.65 -16.86
N GLN A 244 -25.97 28.82 -17.81
CA GLN A 244 -26.30 29.25 -19.17
C GLN A 244 -27.65 29.97 -19.25
N ALA A 245 -28.58 29.65 -18.35
CA ALA A 245 -29.91 30.26 -18.28
C ALA A 245 -29.90 31.65 -17.62
N ILE A 246 -28.83 32.06 -16.92
CA ILE A 246 -28.69 33.41 -16.34
C ILE A 246 -28.56 34.44 -17.48
N PRO A 247 -29.57 35.30 -17.72
CA PRO A 247 -29.49 36.33 -18.74
C PRO A 247 -28.63 37.48 -18.20
N GLY A 248 -27.44 37.71 -18.77
CA GLY A 248 -26.62 38.86 -18.35
C GLY A 248 -25.12 38.89 -18.64
N ARG A 249 -24.58 38.03 -19.53
CA ARG A 249 -23.22 38.25 -20.08
C ARG A 249 -23.25 38.37 -21.60
N ARG A 250 -23.55 39.57 -22.08
CA ARG A 250 -22.89 40.17 -23.24
C ARG A 250 -22.25 41.46 -22.79
#